data_AF-A0A9P6LG39-F1
#
_entry.id   AF-A0A9P6LG39-F1
#
_cell.length_a   1.000
_cell.length_b   1.000
_cell.length_c   1.000
_cell.angle_alpha   90.00
_cell.angle_beta   90.00
_cell.angle_gamma   90.00
#
_symmetry.space_group_name_H-M   'P 1'
#
loop_
_entity.id
_entity.type
_entity.pdbx_description
1 polymer ?
#
loop_
_entity_poly.entity_id
_entity_poly.type
_entity_poly.pdbx_seq_one_letter_code
_entity_poly.pdbx_strand_id
1 'polypeptide(L)'
;MDLLRPTGSHIAKRSNNPWVKPAYHYEAFRSSPAYSIFTELDPGTHTAHSRLLTPAFSQTRVTAPDAQQLVWDRCNAMVQGMRKYLAADQRREDAYSESTTVTVGLNTAFRSFALDVVTTWTFGHCADSLSSFHSELFEIFDSAAESVTYYTRKSLEENRAALNGAGEVVPCVFSELISSRWQEKRSYTPSDGQIISDGIVILAAGADTTAAALSIGIHWLARNPDLWQQLQDELRPVMETEEASPRIEALAQLPLLNAVLKEGLRVSCPIRGHMPRVVPAKGWNYNGTHFPAGTVVATSAFYGCYNATVFPNPERYDPTRWLPPKHTAKMEAHLQPFSRGTRQCIGQNLTLAMQRVAIASVVYNFQPVAVDSTEIKTRERILCLHGDGTNAMVFAAQTRHLRRALESHGIELIYATGPFECDPGYGVSPFFDDCGPFYRWCPNDPRDVQGRDFTTEEDDLAESAAMAAGIIDMFEDLRYEFGHDDADGENGRDGFVGILGFSSAAAVVAGILAVQDNSVEDLCPAWYRFRFGVLINGTGPPARFPTIGGDAGKQPIEVPTLSVVGKQDQWQSQSRLLNTSFDRDLLTCLEFDNGHKIPSEDGQVQKMVSVILDMVRKTDQCIQVS
;
A
#
# COMPACT_ATOMS: atom_id res chain seq x y z
N MET A 1 -20.56 -5.10 -24.43
CA MET A 1 -19.87 -6.31 -23.88
C MET A 1 -19.26 -7.23 -24.96
N ASP A 2 -19.03 -6.81 -26.20
CA ASP A 2 -18.51 -7.71 -27.26
C ASP A 2 -17.38 -7.14 -28.14
N LEU A 3 -16.66 -6.09 -27.72
CA LEU A 3 -15.72 -5.36 -28.59
C LEU A 3 -14.21 -5.53 -28.29
N LEU A 4 -13.79 -6.47 -27.45
CA LEU A 4 -12.34 -6.68 -27.15
C LEU A 4 -11.91 -8.16 -27.10
N ARG A 5 -12.41 -8.99 -28.02
CA ARG A 5 -11.74 -10.26 -28.34
C ARG A 5 -10.74 -10.01 -29.48
N PRO A 6 -9.47 -10.41 -29.37
CA PRO A 6 -8.60 -10.42 -30.52
C PRO A 6 -9.21 -11.31 -31.60
N THR A 7 -9.44 -10.71 -32.77
CA THR A 7 -9.79 -11.41 -34.02
C THR A 7 -8.55 -12.12 -34.53
N GLY A 8 -8.17 -13.21 -33.86
CA GLY A 8 -6.97 -13.97 -34.21
C GLY A 8 -6.97 -15.32 -33.50
N SER A 9 -7.53 -16.33 -34.16
CA SER A 9 -7.45 -17.72 -33.74
C SER A 9 -6.02 -18.26 -33.93
N HIS A 10 -5.11 -17.96 -33.01
CA HIS A 10 -3.89 -18.74 -32.84
C HIS A 10 -4.07 -19.64 -31.61
N ILE A 11 -4.77 -20.75 -31.85
CA ILE A 11 -5.03 -21.80 -30.87
C ILE A 11 -3.70 -22.44 -30.47
N ALA A 12 -3.11 -21.98 -29.37
CA ALA A 12 -2.18 -22.81 -28.60
C ALA A 12 -2.95 -24.09 -28.20
N LYS A 13 -2.34 -25.27 -28.42
CA LYS A 13 -2.94 -26.59 -28.13
C LYS A 13 -3.76 -26.55 -26.84
N ARG A 14 -5.08 -26.81 -26.96
CA ARG A 14 -6.02 -26.84 -25.82
C ARG A 14 -5.40 -27.62 -24.68
N SER A 15 -5.21 -26.96 -23.55
CA SER A 15 -4.94 -27.64 -22.29
C SER A 15 -6.10 -28.61 -22.03
N ASN A 16 -5.81 -29.90 -21.84
CA ASN A 16 -6.80 -30.91 -21.50
C ASN A 16 -7.39 -30.74 -20.08
N ASN A 17 -7.00 -29.70 -19.33
CA ASN A 17 -7.56 -29.41 -18.02
C ASN A 17 -8.91 -28.68 -18.17
N PRO A 18 -10.04 -29.32 -17.80
CA PRO A 18 -11.36 -28.73 -17.95
C PRO A 18 -11.71 -27.75 -16.81
N TRP A 19 -10.85 -27.62 -15.79
CA TRP A 19 -11.07 -26.74 -14.64
C TRP A 19 -10.58 -25.32 -14.94
N VAL A 20 -11.51 -24.36 -14.91
CA VAL A 20 -11.24 -22.94 -15.18
C VAL A 20 -11.51 -22.09 -13.93
N LYS A 21 -10.93 -20.89 -13.87
CA LYS A 21 -11.28 -19.87 -12.89
C LYS A 21 -12.68 -19.31 -13.24
N PRO A 22 -13.54 -18.97 -12.25
CA PRO A 22 -14.79 -18.29 -12.57
C PRO A 22 -14.50 -16.87 -13.10
N ALA A 23 -15.36 -16.37 -13.99
CA ALA A 23 -15.15 -15.10 -14.69
C ALA A 23 -14.97 -13.91 -13.73
N TYR A 24 -15.71 -13.91 -12.62
CA TYR A 24 -15.68 -12.86 -11.61
C TYR A 24 -14.40 -12.82 -10.77
N HIS A 25 -13.59 -13.89 -10.76
CA HIS A 25 -12.48 -14.01 -9.82
C HIS A 25 -11.44 -12.89 -9.95
N TYR A 26 -11.28 -12.35 -11.15
CA TYR A 26 -10.31 -11.30 -11.45
C TYR A 26 -10.98 -9.98 -11.86
N GLU A 27 -12.30 -9.81 -11.66
CA GLU A 27 -13.00 -8.58 -12.05
C GLU A 27 -12.41 -7.34 -11.37
N ALA A 28 -12.05 -7.45 -10.10
CA ALA A 28 -11.36 -6.38 -9.34
C ALA A 28 -9.99 -5.98 -9.94
N PHE A 29 -9.40 -6.81 -10.81
CA PHE A 29 -8.09 -6.56 -11.43
C PHE A 29 -8.22 -6.20 -12.93
N ARG A 30 -9.43 -5.92 -13.43
CA ARG A 30 -9.68 -5.58 -14.85
C ARG A 30 -9.65 -4.08 -15.16
N SER A 31 -9.04 -3.25 -14.32
CA SER A 31 -8.95 -1.80 -14.52
C SER A 31 -8.13 -1.39 -15.77
N SER A 32 -7.29 -2.28 -16.30
CA SER A 32 -6.55 -2.04 -17.56
C SER A 32 -7.25 -2.68 -18.78
N PRO A 33 -7.34 -1.98 -19.94
CA PRO A 33 -7.94 -2.53 -21.16
C PRO A 33 -7.16 -3.72 -21.78
N ALA A 34 -5.95 -4.02 -21.31
CA ALA A 34 -5.14 -5.15 -21.77
C ALA A 34 -5.08 -6.27 -20.72
N TYR A 35 -5.40 -7.51 -21.15
CA TYR A 35 -5.30 -8.72 -20.32
C TYR A 35 -3.84 -9.04 -19.96
N SER A 36 -3.54 -9.22 -18.67
CA SER A 36 -2.26 -9.77 -18.20
C SER A 36 -2.29 -11.29 -18.12
N ILE A 37 -1.13 -11.91 -17.96
CA ILE A 37 -1.01 -13.32 -17.60
C ILE A 37 -1.82 -13.67 -16.35
N PHE A 38 -1.94 -12.76 -15.39
CA PHE A 38 -2.68 -13.01 -14.16
C PHE A 38 -4.19 -13.08 -14.38
N THR A 39 -4.74 -12.21 -15.23
CA THR A 39 -6.19 -12.14 -15.50
C THR A 39 -6.64 -13.04 -16.65
N GLU A 40 -5.72 -13.62 -17.43
CA GLU A 40 -6.03 -14.56 -18.52
C GLU A 40 -6.78 -15.79 -18.00
N LEU A 41 -7.99 -16.01 -18.51
CA LEU A 41 -8.88 -17.10 -18.07
C LEU A 41 -8.72 -18.36 -18.93
N ASP A 42 -8.36 -18.23 -20.21
CA ASP A 42 -8.16 -19.38 -21.09
C ASP A 42 -6.92 -20.18 -20.65
N PRO A 43 -7.07 -21.46 -20.26
CA PRO A 43 -5.93 -22.25 -19.79
C PRO A 43 -4.83 -22.45 -20.84
N GLY A 44 -5.18 -22.47 -22.12
CA GLY A 44 -4.24 -22.62 -23.24
C GLY A 44 -3.38 -21.37 -23.40
N THR A 45 -4.01 -20.21 -23.53
CA THR A 45 -3.35 -18.91 -23.62
C THR A 45 -2.51 -18.63 -22.38
N HIS A 46 -3.06 -18.83 -21.18
CA HIS A 46 -2.30 -18.68 -19.94
C HIS A 46 -1.05 -19.57 -19.93
N THR A 47 -1.19 -20.84 -20.32
CA THR A 47 -0.06 -21.78 -20.34
C THR A 47 1.00 -21.36 -21.36
N ALA A 48 0.58 -20.90 -22.54
CA ALA A 48 1.50 -20.40 -23.57
C ALA A 48 2.23 -19.13 -23.12
N HIS A 49 1.51 -18.21 -22.48
CA HIS A 49 2.07 -16.96 -21.97
C HIS A 49 3.01 -17.20 -20.77
N SER A 50 2.58 -17.97 -19.78
CA SER A 50 3.40 -18.37 -18.60
C SER A 50 4.71 -19.03 -18.99
N ARG A 51 4.66 -19.83 -20.06
CA ARG A 51 5.82 -20.46 -20.64
C ARG A 51 6.87 -19.44 -21.11
N LEU A 52 6.48 -18.29 -21.66
CA LEU A 52 7.43 -17.24 -22.06
C LEU A 52 8.15 -16.61 -20.86
N LEU A 53 7.46 -16.46 -19.73
CA LEU A 53 8.02 -15.85 -18.51
C LEU A 53 8.87 -16.82 -17.67
N THR A 54 8.54 -18.12 -17.69
CA THR A 54 9.17 -19.13 -16.82
C THR A 54 10.72 -19.12 -16.84
N PRO A 55 11.42 -18.96 -17.99
CA PRO A 55 12.89 -18.90 -18.02
C PRO A 55 13.47 -17.80 -17.13
N ALA A 56 12.84 -16.61 -17.11
CA ALA A 56 13.25 -15.45 -16.31
C ALA A 56 13.15 -15.70 -14.80
N PHE A 57 12.39 -16.71 -14.36
CA PHE A 57 12.25 -17.09 -12.94
C PHE A 57 12.75 -18.50 -12.65
N SER A 58 13.48 -19.11 -13.58
CA SER A 58 14.07 -20.43 -13.36
C SER A 58 15.11 -20.40 -12.24
N GLN A 59 15.30 -21.53 -11.54
CA GLN A 59 16.32 -21.63 -10.50
C GLN A 59 17.70 -21.22 -11.03
N THR A 60 18.06 -21.67 -12.24
CA THR A 60 19.32 -21.33 -12.91
C THR A 60 19.49 -19.83 -13.12
N ARG A 61 18.42 -19.11 -13.49
CA ARG A 61 18.49 -17.65 -13.68
C ARG A 61 18.62 -16.92 -12.34
N VAL A 62 17.84 -17.33 -11.34
CA VAL A 62 17.82 -16.72 -9.99
C VAL A 62 19.15 -16.91 -9.26
N THR A 63 19.85 -18.01 -9.51
CA THR A 63 21.18 -18.26 -8.91
C THR A 63 22.34 -17.86 -9.82
N ALA A 64 22.10 -17.17 -10.93
CA ALA A 64 23.18 -16.63 -11.74
C ALA A 64 23.91 -15.50 -10.97
N PRO A 65 25.23 -15.32 -11.15
CA PRO A 65 26.01 -14.38 -10.35
C PRO A 65 25.47 -12.94 -10.30
N ASP A 66 24.99 -12.44 -11.43
CA ASP A 66 24.40 -11.10 -11.57
C ASP A 66 23.07 -10.97 -10.79
N ALA A 67 22.23 -12.02 -10.82
CA ALA A 67 20.99 -12.08 -10.06
C ALA A 67 21.24 -12.11 -8.56
N GLN A 68 22.22 -12.91 -8.12
CA GLN A 68 22.59 -12.99 -6.70
C GLN A 68 23.12 -11.64 -6.22
N GLN A 69 23.97 -11.00 -7.03
CA GLN A 69 24.52 -9.68 -6.71
C GLN A 69 23.43 -8.62 -6.60
N LEU A 70 22.45 -8.59 -7.52
CA LEU A 70 21.32 -7.69 -7.45
C LEU A 70 20.54 -7.83 -6.13
N VAL A 71 20.16 -9.06 -5.78
CA VAL A 71 19.41 -9.32 -4.55
C VAL A 71 20.23 -8.90 -3.31
N TRP A 72 21.53 -9.19 -3.32
CA TRP A 72 22.44 -8.78 -2.25
C TRP A 72 22.54 -7.26 -2.13
N ASP A 73 22.84 -6.55 -3.21
CA ASP A 73 23.07 -5.10 -3.20
C ASP A 73 21.85 -4.36 -2.66
N ARG A 74 20.65 -4.76 -3.08
CA ARG A 74 19.40 -4.15 -2.58
C ARG A 74 19.13 -4.50 -1.12
N CYS A 75 19.43 -5.74 -0.71
CA CYS A 75 19.29 -6.13 0.69
C CYS A 75 20.27 -5.37 1.59
N ASN A 76 21.53 -5.22 1.16
CA ASN A 76 22.54 -4.48 1.90
C ASN A 76 22.15 -3.00 2.00
N ALA A 77 21.66 -2.38 0.91
CA ALA A 77 21.15 -1.02 0.94
C ALA A 77 20.01 -0.83 1.95
N MET A 78 19.08 -1.78 2.02
CA MET A 78 18.02 -1.79 3.05
C MET A 78 18.62 -1.85 4.46
N VAL A 79 19.54 -2.78 4.73
CA VAL A 79 20.19 -2.93 6.05
C VAL A 79 20.95 -1.67 6.46
N GLN A 80 21.73 -1.07 5.56
CA GLN A 80 22.44 0.18 5.82
C GLN A 80 21.48 1.34 6.05
N GLY A 81 20.37 1.39 5.30
CA GLY A 81 19.28 2.34 5.50
C GLY A 81 18.66 2.24 6.89
N MET A 82 18.34 1.02 7.33
CA MET A 82 17.85 0.75 8.68
C MET A 82 18.85 1.19 9.75
N ARG A 83 20.14 0.86 9.60
CA ARG A 83 21.20 1.29 10.53
C ARG A 83 21.32 2.81 10.61
N LYS A 84 21.34 3.50 9.47
CA LYS A 84 21.40 4.96 9.41
C LYS A 84 20.19 5.60 10.10
N TYR A 85 19.00 5.03 9.89
CA TYR A 85 17.76 5.50 10.50
C TYR A 85 17.79 5.35 12.02
N LEU A 86 18.21 4.18 12.53
CA LEU A 86 18.38 3.93 13.96
C LEU A 86 19.51 4.77 14.58
N ALA A 87 20.61 5.03 13.87
CA ALA A 87 21.73 5.84 14.37
C ALA A 87 21.45 7.36 14.34
N ALA A 88 20.51 7.82 13.50
CA ALA A 88 20.06 9.21 13.52
C ALA A 88 19.29 9.56 14.80
N ASP A 89 18.79 8.55 15.52
CA ASP A 89 18.05 8.67 16.78
C ASP A 89 18.96 8.95 17.98
N GLN A 90 20.12 8.27 18.08
CA GLN A 90 21.10 8.54 19.15
C GLN A 90 21.53 10.00 19.23
N ARG A 91 21.55 10.72 18.09
CA ARG A 91 21.84 12.16 18.04
C ARG A 91 20.64 13.07 18.37
N ARG A 92 19.42 12.53 18.34
CA ARG A 92 18.17 13.23 18.66
C ARG A 92 17.83 13.11 20.16
N GLU A 93 18.14 11.98 20.80
CA GLU A 93 18.07 11.83 22.27
C GLU A 93 18.95 12.85 22.99
N ASP A 94 20.12 13.20 22.44
CA ASP A 94 21.00 14.24 23.00
C ASP A 94 20.39 15.66 22.94
N ALA A 95 19.36 15.89 22.12
CA ALA A 95 18.76 17.19 21.88
C ALA A 95 17.40 17.40 22.56
N TYR A 96 16.67 16.34 22.93
CA TYR A 96 15.34 16.40 23.54
C TYR A 96 15.20 15.35 24.65
N SER A 97 14.87 15.78 25.87
CA SER A 97 14.88 14.97 27.09
C SER A 97 13.76 13.93 27.24
N GLU A 98 13.10 13.53 26.15
CA GLU A 98 12.06 12.51 26.16
C GLU A 98 12.39 11.42 25.14
N SER A 99 12.57 10.20 25.64
CA SER A 99 12.88 8.99 24.87
C SER A 99 11.85 8.80 23.76
N THR A 100 12.22 9.19 22.55
CA THR A 100 11.40 8.98 21.35
C THR A 100 11.96 7.75 20.68
N THR A 101 11.40 6.57 20.97
CA THR A 101 11.86 5.33 20.33
C THR A 101 11.64 5.42 18.82
N VAL A 102 12.71 5.52 18.04
CA VAL A 102 12.61 5.49 16.58
C VAL A 102 12.37 4.06 16.09
N THR A 103 11.20 3.81 15.54
CA THR A 103 10.79 2.50 15.04
C THR A 103 11.01 2.37 13.54
N VAL A 104 11.69 1.31 13.09
CA VAL A 104 11.69 0.93 11.66
C VAL A 104 10.45 0.10 11.36
N GLY A 105 9.60 0.57 10.46
CA GLY A 105 8.50 -0.23 9.91
C GLY A 105 9.05 -1.41 9.10
N LEU A 106 8.99 -2.63 9.63
CA LEU A 106 9.48 -3.83 8.94
C LEU A 106 8.83 -4.03 7.58
N ASN A 107 7.51 -3.81 7.48
CA ASN A 107 6.79 -3.92 6.20
C ASN A 107 7.31 -2.92 5.18
N THR A 108 7.50 -1.66 5.58
CA THR A 108 8.08 -0.63 4.74
C THR A 108 9.46 -1.05 4.24
N ALA A 109 10.38 -1.42 5.13
CA ALA A 109 11.74 -1.84 4.76
C ALA A 109 11.74 -3.03 3.79
N PHE A 110 11.01 -4.10 4.10
CA PHE A 110 10.96 -5.29 3.25
C PHE A 110 10.22 -5.04 1.94
N ARG A 111 9.23 -4.14 1.91
CA ARG A 111 8.57 -3.72 0.68
C ARG A 111 9.52 -2.90 -0.19
N SER A 112 10.34 -2.00 0.36
CA SER A 112 11.38 -1.29 -0.43
C SER A 112 12.29 -2.28 -1.12
N PHE A 113 12.83 -3.21 -0.31
CA PHE A 113 13.77 -4.21 -0.79
C PHE A 113 13.15 -5.06 -1.88
N ALA A 114 11.92 -5.55 -1.65
CA ALA A 114 11.25 -6.41 -2.60
C ALA A 114 10.89 -5.67 -3.90
N LEU A 115 10.38 -4.45 -3.78
CA LEU A 115 10.01 -3.62 -4.91
C LEU A 115 11.23 -3.25 -5.76
N ASP A 116 12.35 -2.87 -5.15
CA ASP A 116 13.59 -2.52 -5.84
C ASP A 116 14.15 -3.71 -6.63
N VAL A 117 14.28 -4.88 -5.98
CA VAL A 117 14.71 -6.12 -6.65
C VAL A 117 13.80 -6.46 -7.82
N VAL A 118 12.47 -6.46 -7.62
CA VAL A 118 11.51 -6.85 -8.66
C VAL A 118 11.47 -5.83 -9.79
N THR A 119 11.69 -4.55 -9.50
CA THR A 119 11.80 -3.48 -10.51
C THR A 119 12.98 -3.73 -11.43
N THR A 120 14.18 -3.88 -10.88
CA THR A 120 15.37 -4.17 -11.70
C THR A 120 15.25 -5.54 -12.37
N TRP A 121 14.66 -6.54 -11.72
CA TRP A 121 14.42 -7.86 -12.31
C TRP A 121 13.52 -7.79 -13.55
N THR A 122 12.49 -6.94 -13.49
CA THR A 122 11.47 -6.85 -14.54
C THR A 122 11.94 -5.96 -15.68
N PHE A 123 12.54 -4.82 -15.38
CA PHE A 123 12.82 -3.77 -16.34
C PHE A 123 14.31 -3.54 -16.64
N GLY A 124 15.23 -4.16 -15.89
CA GLY A 124 16.66 -3.92 -16.03
C GLY A 124 17.09 -2.56 -15.46
N HIS A 125 18.16 -1.98 -16.03
CA HIS A 125 18.79 -0.74 -15.58
C HIS A 125 18.06 0.54 -15.98
N CYS A 126 16.95 0.45 -16.73
CA CYS A 126 16.15 1.62 -17.14
C CYS A 126 15.49 2.34 -15.93
N ALA A 127 15.54 1.70 -14.76
CA ALA A 127 15.12 2.20 -13.46
C ALA A 127 16.28 2.25 -12.43
N ASP A 128 17.54 2.40 -12.86
CA ASP A 128 18.68 2.65 -11.94
C ASP A 128 18.68 4.10 -11.46
N SER A 129 17.85 4.40 -10.46
CA SER A 129 17.80 5.75 -9.82
C SER A 129 17.92 5.71 -8.30
N LEU A 130 18.28 4.55 -7.71
CA LEU A 130 18.34 4.35 -6.25
C LEU A 130 19.76 4.38 -5.70
N SER A 131 20.30 5.58 -5.48
CA SER A 131 21.47 5.75 -4.60
C SER A 131 21.08 6.08 -3.15
N SER A 132 19.79 6.18 -2.82
CA SER A 132 19.33 6.59 -1.49
C SER A 132 18.06 5.88 -1.01
N PHE A 133 18.14 5.29 0.18
CA PHE A 133 17.04 4.68 0.96
C PHE A 133 15.93 5.69 1.37
N HIS A 134 15.99 6.94 0.92
CA HIS A 134 15.02 7.97 1.28
C HIS A 134 13.94 8.10 0.22
N SER A 135 12.89 7.27 0.37
CA SER A 135 11.48 7.62 0.19
C SER A 135 10.95 8.09 -1.18
N GLU A 136 11.77 8.46 -2.16
CA GLU A 136 11.28 8.97 -3.44
C GLU A 136 10.55 7.92 -4.27
N LEU A 137 10.95 6.64 -4.21
CA LEU A 137 10.29 5.57 -4.98
C LEU A 137 9.03 4.99 -4.35
N PHE A 138 8.89 5.08 -3.02
CA PHE A 138 7.67 4.64 -2.33
C PHE A 138 6.43 5.39 -2.83
N GLU A 139 6.58 6.69 -3.00
CA GLU A 139 5.49 7.54 -3.46
C GLU A 139 5.30 7.49 -4.97
N ILE A 140 6.34 7.28 -5.78
CA ILE A 140 6.21 7.16 -7.24
C ILE A 140 5.42 5.89 -7.63
N PHE A 141 5.63 4.79 -6.90
CA PHE A 141 4.91 3.53 -7.16
C PHE A 141 3.50 3.51 -6.56
N ASP A 142 3.28 4.12 -5.40
CA ASP A 142 1.93 4.28 -4.85
C ASP A 142 1.13 5.38 -5.58
N SER A 143 1.78 6.34 -6.26
CA SER A 143 1.11 7.44 -6.96
C SER A 143 0.84 7.25 -8.45
N ALA A 144 1.18 6.14 -9.10
CA ALA A 144 0.81 6.01 -10.51
C ALA A 144 0.94 4.58 -11.09
N ALA A 145 -0.20 4.03 -11.50
CA ALA A 145 -0.24 3.06 -12.59
C ALA A 145 0.46 3.62 -13.86
N GLU A 146 0.51 4.95 -14.05
CA GLU A 146 1.23 5.62 -15.14
C GLU A 146 2.75 5.67 -14.99
N SER A 147 3.31 5.91 -13.80
CA SER A 147 4.77 5.88 -13.61
C SER A 147 5.27 4.48 -13.92
N VAL A 148 4.58 3.45 -13.41
CA VAL A 148 4.85 2.07 -13.79
C VAL A 148 4.71 1.89 -15.30
N THR A 149 3.61 2.32 -15.90
CA THR A 149 3.38 2.20 -17.35
C THR A 149 4.46 2.91 -18.18
N TYR A 150 4.91 4.09 -17.77
CA TYR A 150 5.96 4.87 -18.40
C TYR A 150 7.31 4.16 -18.32
N TYR A 151 7.74 3.74 -17.12
CA TYR A 151 8.98 2.97 -16.95
C TYR A 151 8.92 1.66 -17.72
N THR A 152 7.74 1.05 -17.76
CA THR A 152 7.50 -0.19 -18.50
C THR A 152 7.64 0.02 -20.01
N ARG A 153 7.07 1.10 -20.56
CA ARG A 153 7.23 1.46 -21.99
C ARG A 153 8.69 1.79 -22.32
N LYS A 154 9.34 2.62 -21.50
CA LYS A 154 10.74 3.01 -21.67
C LYS A 154 11.67 1.79 -21.64
N SER A 155 11.48 0.91 -20.65
CA SER A 155 12.21 -0.36 -20.56
C SER A 155 12.04 -1.21 -21.81
N LEU A 156 10.80 -1.32 -22.31
CA LEU A 156 10.48 -2.09 -23.50
C LEU A 156 11.20 -1.53 -24.74
N GLU A 157 11.22 -0.21 -24.91
CA GLU A 157 11.92 0.48 -26.00
C GLU A 157 13.44 0.27 -25.93
N GLU A 158 14.05 0.47 -24.76
CA GLU A 158 15.50 0.31 -24.55
C GLU A 158 15.94 -1.13 -24.78
N ASN A 159 15.21 -2.12 -24.24
CA ASN A 159 15.55 -3.53 -24.44
C ASN A 159 15.38 -3.97 -25.91
N ARG A 160 14.41 -3.41 -26.65
CA ARG A 160 14.28 -3.64 -28.10
C ARG A 160 15.45 -3.04 -28.87
N ALA A 161 15.86 -1.83 -28.53
CA ALA A 161 17.02 -1.17 -29.14
C ALA A 161 18.29 -2.00 -28.91
N ALA A 162 18.52 -2.47 -27.68
CA ALA A 162 19.65 -3.32 -27.33
C ALA A 162 19.66 -4.65 -28.12
N LEU A 163 18.51 -5.33 -28.23
CA LEU A 163 18.40 -6.57 -29.01
C LEU A 163 18.63 -6.37 -30.52
N ASN A 164 18.38 -5.16 -31.02
CA ASN A 164 18.67 -4.77 -32.41
C ASN A 164 20.12 -4.27 -32.60
N GLY A 165 20.98 -4.41 -31.59
CA GLY A 165 22.41 -4.08 -31.66
C GLY A 165 22.77 -2.66 -31.21
N ALA A 166 21.82 -1.89 -30.68
CA ALA A 166 22.05 -0.52 -30.19
C ALA A 166 22.31 -0.49 -28.66
N GLY A 167 23.18 -1.37 -28.16
CA GLY A 167 23.56 -1.42 -26.75
C GLY A 167 23.79 -2.83 -26.22
N GLU A 168 24.01 -2.95 -24.91
CA GLU A 168 24.08 -4.24 -24.21
C GLU A 168 22.67 -4.67 -23.76
N VAL A 169 22.34 -5.95 -23.98
CA VAL A 169 21.05 -6.51 -23.56
C VAL A 169 21.12 -6.83 -22.07
N VAL A 170 20.35 -6.12 -21.27
CA VAL A 170 20.26 -6.33 -19.81
C VAL A 170 19.34 -7.53 -19.54
N PRO A 171 19.82 -8.61 -18.88
CA PRO A 171 18.99 -9.79 -18.61
C PRO A 171 17.86 -9.51 -17.60
N CYS A 172 16.67 -9.23 -18.10
CA CYS A 172 15.44 -8.97 -17.33
C CYS A 172 14.23 -9.72 -17.91
N VAL A 173 13.08 -9.66 -17.23
CA VAL A 173 11.83 -10.26 -17.73
C VAL A 173 11.50 -9.74 -19.13
N PHE A 174 11.71 -8.45 -19.38
CA PHE A 174 11.33 -7.83 -20.65
C PHE A 174 12.23 -8.26 -21.80
N SER A 175 13.55 -8.29 -21.60
CA SER A 175 14.50 -8.80 -22.60
C SER A 175 14.19 -10.26 -22.97
N GLU A 176 13.72 -11.07 -22.01
CA GLU A 176 13.30 -12.46 -22.27
C GLU A 176 12.01 -12.51 -23.11
N LEU A 177 10.98 -11.74 -22.73
CA LEU A 177 9.67 -11.70 -23.42
C LEU A 177 9.76 -11.26 -24.89
N ILE A 178 10.63 -10.30 -25.18
CA ILE A 178 10.76 -9.72 -26.52
C ILE A 178 11.81 -10.42 -27.39
N SER A 179 12.60 -11.34 -26.83
CA SER A 179 13.63 -12.05 -27.60
C SER A 179 13.00 -12.99 -28.64
N SER A 180 13.42 -12.87 -29.89
CA SER A 180 12.95 -13.67 -31.03
C SER A 180 13.10 -15.19 -30.81
N ARG A 181 14.12 -15.58 -30.04
CA ARG A 181 14.43 -16.97 -29.66
C ARG A 181 13.25 -17.70 -29.01
N TRP A 182 12.39 -16.99 -28.26
CA TRP A 182 11.26 -17.59 -27.56
C TRP A 182 9.93 -17.45 -28.31
N GLN A 183 9.74 -16.34 -29.05
CA GLN A 183 8.53 -16.07 -29.81
C GLN A 183 8.35 -17.07 -30.98
N GLU A 184 9.41 -17.36 -31.72
CA GLU A 184 9.37 -18.30 -32.85
C GLU A 184 9.13 -19.75 -32.42
N LYS A 185 9.60 -20.14 -31.22
CA LYS A 185 9.47 -21.51 -30.71
C LYS A 185 8.12 -21.82 -30.06
N ARG A 186 7.31 -20.81 -29.70
CA ARG A 186 6.15 -21.02 -28.80
C ARG A 186 4.79 -20.57 -29.35
N SER A 187 4.72 -20.15 -30.62
CA SER A 187 3.48 -19.85 -31.36
C SER A 187 2.53 -18.86 -30.66
N TYR A 188 3.06 -18.04 -29.76
CA TYR A 188 2.35 -17.00 -29.02
C TYR A 188 3.29 -15.82 -28.83
N THR A 189 2.84 -14.63 -29.21
CA THR A 189 3.56 -13.37 -29.05
C THR A 189 2.63 -12.40 -28.33
N PRO A 190 2.96 -11.98 -27.09
CA PRO A 190 2.15 -11.02 -26.37
C PRO A 190 2.22 -9.64 -27.04
N SER A 191 1.13 -8.89 -27.02
CA SER A 191 1.13 -7.49 -27.46
C SER A 191 1.85 -6.60 -26.46
N ASP A 192 2.27 -5.41 -26.89
CA ASP A 192 2.92 -4.42 -26.01
C ASP A 192 2.04 -4.08 -24.79
N GLY A 193 0.73 -3.96 -24.99
CA GLY A 193 -0.23 -3.74 -23.90
C GLY A 193 -0.24 -4.90 -22.89
N GLN A 194 -0.10 -6.15 -23.35
CA GLN A 194 -0.02 -7.32 -22.46
C GLN A 194 1.32 -7.36 -21.71
N ILE A 195 2.44 -7.06 -22.38
CA ILE A 195 3.76 -6.97 -21.74
C ILE A 195 3.75 -5.87 -20.67
N ILE A 196 3.12 -4.73 -20.96
CA ILE A 196 2.98 -3.64 -20.00
C ILE A 196 2.15 -4.07 -18.79
N SER A 197 0.99 -4.68 -19.03
CA SER A 197 0.08 -5.20 -18.01
C SER A 197 0.77 -6.26 -17.13
N ASP A 198 1.60 -7.12 -17.72
CA ASP A 198 2.41 -8.10 -17.00
C ASP A 198 3.47 -7.45 -16.12
N GLY A 199 4.15 -6.40 -16.59
CA GLY A 199 5.14 -5.66 -15.80
C GLY A 199 4.53 -5.07 -14.52
N ILE A 200 3.35 -4.44 -14.64
CA ILE A 200 2.60 -3.88 -13.50
C ILE A 200 2.25 -4.98 -12.49
N VAL A 201 1.73 -6.11 -12.98
CA VAL A 201 1.33 -7.22 -12.11
C VAL A 201 2.52 -7.87 -11.43
N ILE A 202 3.65 -8.04 -12.14
CA ILE A 202 4.86 -8.65 -11.57
C ILE A 202 5.41 -7.81 -10.42
N LEU A 203 5.43 -6.48 -10.58
CA LEU A 203 5.83 -5.56 -9.51
C LEU A 203 4.97 -5.71 -8.25
N ALA A 204 3.66 -5.53 -8.39
CA ALA A 204 2.74 -5.59 -7.25
C ALA A 204 2.76 -6.97 -6.58
N ALA A 205 2.66 -8.04 -7.38
CA ALA A 205 2.65 -9.39 -6.86
C ALA A 205 3.98 -9.79 -6.20
N GLY A 206 5.11 -9.34 -6.75
CA GLY A 206 6.44 -9.65 -6.24
C GLY A 206 6.79 -8.88 -4.97
N ALA A 207 6.42 -7.61 -4.89
CA ALA A 207 6.75 -6.73 -3.76
C ALA A 207 5.92 -7.05 -2.52
N ASP A 208 4.60 -6.93 -2.60
CA ASP A 208 3.73 -6.93 -1.42
C ASP A 208 3.69 -8.30 -0.74
N THR A 209 3.61 -9.39 -1.52
CA THR A 209 3.55 -10.75 -0.96
C THR A 209 4.87 -11.15 -0.29
N THR A 210 6.00 -10.75 -0.85
CA THR A 210 7.34 -11.00 -0.27
C THR A 210 7.53 -10.19 1.00
N ALA A 211 7.15 -8.91 1.00
CA ALA A 211 7.23 -8.04 2.15
C ALA A 211 6.37 -8.54 3.32
N ALA A 212 5.14 -8.99 3.04
CA ALA A 212 4.26 -9.57 4.06
C ALA A 212 4.86 -10.84 4.70
N ALA A 213 5.41 -11.76 3.87
CA ALA A 213 6.05 -12.97 4.37
C ALA A 213 7.25 -12.66 5.28
N LEU A 214 8.11 -11.72 4.86
CA LEU A 214 9.28 -11.29 5.63
C LEU A 214 8.90 -10.61 6.93
N SER A 215 8.00 -9.63 6.86
CA SER A 215 7.60 -8.83 8.01
C SER A 215 7.02 -9.69 9.12
N ILE A 216 6.07 -10.56 8.76
CA ILE A 216 5.40 -11.43 9.73
C ILE A 216 6.38 -12.51 10.23
N GLY A 217 7.19 -13.10 9.35
CA GLY A 217 8.19 -14.10 9.74
C GLY A 217 9.21 -13.54 10.73
N ILE A 218 9.78 -12.36 10.45
CA ILE A 218 10.74 -11.69 11.33
C ILE A 218 10.08 -11.21 12.62
N HIS A 219 8.85 -10.69 12.57
CA HIS A 219 8.10 -10.32 13.78
C HIS A 219 8.00 -11.48 14.77
N TRP A 220 7.59 -12.67 14.31
CA TRP A 220 7.48 -13.84 15.19
C TRP A 220 8.82 -14.41 15.61
N LEU A 221 9.83 -14.35 14.74
CA LEU A 221 11.18 -14.77 15.08
C LEU A 221 11.80 -13.88 16.16
N ALA A 222 11.65 -12.55 16.05
CA ALA A 222 12.18 -11.56 17.00
C ALA A 222 11.64 -11.74 18.43
N ARG A 223 10.44 -12.32 18.58
CA ARG A 223 9.82 -12.66 19.87
C ARG A 223 10.39 -13.93 20.52
N ASN A 224 11.32 -14.62 19.85
CA ASN A 224 11.98 -15.82 20.35
C ASN A 224 13.51 -15.61 20.36
N PRO A 225 14.07 -14.95 21.39
CA PRO A 225 15.51 -14.64 21.45
C PRO A 225 16.42 -15.87 21.31
N ASP A 226 16.05 -17.01 21.90
CA ASP A 226 16.80 -18.26 21.79
C ASP A 226 16.87 -18.77 20.34
N LEU A 227 15.77 -18.64 19.59
CA LEU A 227 15.69 -19.06 18.21
C LEU A 227 16.43 -18.09 17.29
N TRP A 228 16.38 -16.79 17.61
CA TRP A 228 17.18 -15.77 16.94
C TRP A 228 18.68 -16.07 17.08
N GLN A 229 19.14 -16.34 18.30
CA GLN A 229 20.53 -16.66 18.58
C GLN A 229 20.99 -17.94 17.86
N GLN A 230 20.18 -18.99 17.88
CA GLN A 230 20.48 -20.23 17.15
C GLN A 230 20.61 -19.98 15.63
N LEU A 231 19.75 -19.15 15.06
CA LEU A 231 19.84 -18.80 13.65
C LEU A 231 21.07 -17.94 13.36
N GLN A 232 21.42 -16.98 14.23
CA GLN A 232 22.68 -16.23 14.12
C GLN A 232 23.90 -17.16 14.10
N ASP A 233 23.92 -18.18 14.96
CA ASP A 233 25.02 -19.15 15.01
C ASP A 233 25.09 -20.03 13.76
N GLU A 234 23.94 -20.43 13.20
CA GLU A 234 23.88 -21.13 11.90
C GLU A 234 24.37 -20.25 10.73
N LEU A 235 24.11 -18.94 10.77
CA LEU A 235 24.46 -17.99 9.71
C LEU A 235 25.94 -17.56 9.74
N ARG A 236 26.56 -17.50 10.92
CA ARG A 236 27.94 -17.03 11.13
C ARG A 236 28.97 -17.62 10.15
N PRO A 237 29.02 -18.94 9.87
CA PRO A 237 29.99 -19.50 8.94
C PRO A 237 29.71 -19.19 7.46
N VAL A 238 28.49 -18.76 7.10
CA VAL A 238 28.09 -18.48 5.71
C VAL A 238 28.15 -16.99 5.38
N MET A 239 27.88 -16.13 6.35
CA MET A 239 27.91 -14.69 6.15
C MET A 239 29.34 -14.12 6.14
N GLU A 240 30.33 -14.78 6.75
CA GLU A 240 31.75 -14.37 6.87
C GLU A 240 31.97 -12.95 7.47
N THR A 241 31.50 -11.90 6.82
CA THR A 241 31.48 -10.50 7.28
C THR A 241 30.10 -9.85 7.05
N GLU A 242 29.88 -8.64 7.55
CA GLU A 242 28.62 -7.93 7.32
C GLU A 242 28.43 -7.48 5.86
N GLU A 243 29.54 -7.28 5.14
CA GLU A 243 29.58 -6.79 3.76
C GLU A 243 29.72 -7.90 2.70
N ALA A 244 29.97 -9.14 3.12
CA ALA A 244 30.16 -10.26 2.21
C ALA A 244 28.81 -10.78 1.68
N SER A 245 28.69 -10.86 0.36
CA SER A 245 27.51 -11.42 -0.31
C SER A 245 27.45 -12.94 -0.13
N PRO A 246 26.45 -13.48 0.61
CA PRO A 246 26.31 -14.91 0.77
C PRO A 246 25.75 -15.53 -0.52
N ARG A 247 26.28 -16.70 -0.91
CA ARG A 247 25.71 -17.45 -2.04
C ARG A 247 24.33 -17.97 -1.65
N ILE A 248 23.33 -17.72 -2.49
CA ILE A 248 21.95 -18.16 -2.27
C ILE A 248 21.87 -19.68 -2.11
N GLU A 249 22.70 -20.44 -2.83
CA GLU A 249 22.78 -21.89 -2.71
C GLU A 249 23.26 -22.33 -1.34
N ALA A 250 24.20 -21.60 -0.71
CA ALA A 250 24.68 -21.89 0.63
C ALA A 250 23.58 -21.65 1.66
N LEU A 251 22.88 -20.51 1.57
CA LEU A 251 21.71 -20.22 2.42
C LEU A 251 20.59 -21.26 2.23
N ALA A 252 20.40 -21.79 1.01
CA ALA A 252 19.41 -22.82 0.75
C ALA A 252 19.73 -24.18 1.41
N GLN A 253 20.97 -24.41 1.87
CA GLN A 253 21.35 -25.62 2.62
C GLN A 253 21.19 -25.47 4.14
N LEU A 254 20.95 -24.26 4.65
CA LEU A 254 20.85 -24.01 6.09
C LEU A 254 19.50 -24.49 6.65
N PRO A 255 19.46 -25.55 7.47
CA PRO A 255 18.20 -26.16 7.88
C PRO A 255 17.32 -25.23 8.72
N LEU A 256 17.87 -24.50 9.70
CA LEU A 256 17.08 -23.62 10.55
C LEU A 256 16.60 -22.37 9.79
N LEU A 257 17.42 -21.76 8.94
CA LEU A 257 17.00 -20.66 8.07
C LEU A 257 15.81 -21.05 7.19
N ASN A 258 15.88 -22.22 6.53
CA ASN A 258 14.78 -22.69 5.67
C ASN A 258 13.55 -23.11 6.47
N ALA A 259 13.72 -23.57 7.72
CA ALA A 259 12.62 -23.83 8.64
C ALA A 259 11.91 -22.54 9.08
N VAL A 260 12.67 -21.48 9.39
CA VAL A 260 12.16 -20.13 9.73
C VAL A 260 11.40 -19.54 8.55
N LEU A 261 11.95 -19.64 7.34
CA LEU A 261 11.30 -19.20 6.11
C LEU A 261 9.97 -19.94 5.88
N LYS A 262 9.96 -21.28 5.99
CA LYS A 262 8.75 -22.09 5.78
C LYS A 262 7.68 -21.77 6.82
N GLU A 263 8.05 -21.62 8.08
CA GLU A 263 7.10 -21.25 9.12
C GLU A 263 6.58 -19.82 8.93
N GLY A 264 7.45 -18.89 8.50
CA GLY A 264 7.06 -17.54 8.08
C GLY A 264 6.00 -17.55 6.99
N LEU A 265 6.20 -18.33 5.93
CA LEU A 265 5.20 -18.52 4.86
C LEU A 265 3.91 -19.17 5.36
N ARG A 266 3.99 -20.11 6.31
CA ARG A 266 2.82 -20.78 6.89
C ARG A 266 1.92 -19.79 7.65
N VAL A 267 2.52 -18.99 8.55
CA VAL A 267 1.75 -18.06 9.41
C VAL A 267 1.33 -16.80 8.67
N SER A 268 2.16 -16.29 7.77
CA SER A 268 1.80 -15.09 6.98
C SER A 268 0.67 -15.43 6.02
N CYS A 269 0.83 -16.53 5.25
CA CYS A 269 0.00 -16.89 4.12
C CYS A 269 -0.39 -15.64 3.30
N PRO A 270 0.57 -14.99 2.60
CA PRO A 270 0.37 -13.63 2.09
C PRO A 270 -0.88 -13.47 1.22
N ILE A 271 -1.26 -14.51 0.48
CA ILE A 271 -2.53 -14.59 -0.22
C ILE A 271 -3.48 -15.49 0.59
N ARG A 272 -4.42 -14.89 1.33
CA ARG A 272 -5.43 -15.63 2.12
C ARG A 272 -6.70 -15.96 1.35
N GLY A 273 -6.87 -15.38 0.17
CA GLY A 273 -8.04 -15.58 -0.67
C GLY A 273 -8.26 -17.04 -1.08
N HIS A 274 -9.53 -17.39 -1.30
CA HIS A 274 -9.91 -18.69 -1.84
C HIS A 274 -9.38 -18.89 -3.26
N MET A 275 -9.09 -20.14 -3.61
CA MET A 275 -8.63 -20.53 -4.95
C MET A 275 -9.75 -21.24 -5.73
N PRO A 276 -10.74 -20.51 -6.27
CA PRO A 276 -11.91 -21.11 -6.89
C PRO A 276 -11.59 -21.79 -8.22
N ARG A 277 -12.39 -22.81 -8.57
CA ARG A 277 -12.49 -23.43 -9.88
C ARG A 277 -13.96 -23.75 -10.18
N VAL A 278 -14.33 -23.66 -11.46
CA VAL A 278 -15.65 -24.06 -11.94
C VAL A 278 -15.63 -25.57 -12.23
N VAL A 279 -16.59 -26.30 -11.69
CA VAL A 279 -16.77 -27.73 -11.94
C VAL A 279 -17.08 -27.95 -13.43
N PRO A 280 -16.34 -28.84 -14.11
CA PRO A 280 -16.52 -29.13 -15.53
C PRO A 280 -17.92 -29.60 -15.93
N ALA A 281 -18.22 -29.57 -17.22
CA ALA A 281 -19.49 -30.03 -17.80
C ALA A 281 -19.88 -31.47 -17.42
N LYS A 282 -18.92 -32.33 -17.07
CA LYS A 282 -19.15 -33.72 -16.64
C LYS A 282 -19.55 -33.85 -15.15
N GLY A 283 -19.62 -32.75 -14.41
CA GLY A 283 -19.72 -32.76 -12.96
C GLY A 283 -18.43 -33.27 -12.30
N TRP A 284 -18.44 -33.34 -10.97
CA TRP A 284 -17.32 -33.86 -10.18
C TRP A 284 -17.81 -34.69 -9.01
N ASN A 285 -17.32 -35.93 -8.87
CA ASN A 285 -17.60 -36.77 -7.70
C ASN A 285 -16.41 -36.71 -6.75
N TYR A 286 -16.64 -36.31 -5.50
CA TYR A 286 -15.61 -36.24 -4.47
C TYR A 286 -16.17 -36.69 -3.12
N ASN A 287 -15.50 -37.65 -2.48
CA ASN A 287 -15.88 -38.22 -1.19
C ASN A 287 -17.37 -38.65 -1.10
N GLY A 288 -17.91 -39.23 -2.18
CA GLY A 288 -19.31 -39.68 -2.24
C GLY A 288 -20.33 -38.58 -2.55
N THR A 289 -19.90 -37.32 -2.66
CA THR A 289 -20.76 -36.19 -3.03
C THR A 289 -20.58 -35.86 -4.52
N HIS A 290 -21.69 -35.70 -5.23
CA HIS A 290 -21.70 -35.22 -6.61
C HIS A 290 -21.87 -33.70 -6.65
N PHE A 291 -20.95 -33.02 -7.32
CA PHE A 291 -21.00 -31.59 -7.62
C PHE A 291 -21.43 -31.39 -9.08
N PRO A 292 -22.56 -30.71 -9.33
CA PRO A 292 -23.01 -30.40 -10.68
C PRO A 292 -22.03 -29.53 -11.48
N ALA A 293 -22.16 -29.57 -12.80
CA ALA A 293 -21.44 -28.65 -13.68
C ALA A 293 -21.77 -27.18 -13.35
N GLY A 294 -20.76 -26.31 -13.43
CA GLY A 294 -20.93 -24.88 -13.13
C GLY A 294 -20.83 -24.53 -11.64
N THR A 295 -20.87 -25.50 -10.73
CA THR A 295 -20.60 -25.25 -9.31
C THR A 295 -19.19 -24.68 -9.12
N VAL A 296 -19.05 -23.63 -8.31
CA VAL A 296 -17.73 -23.11 -7.93
C VAL A 296 -17.26 -23.83 -6.67
N VAL A 297 -16.11 -24.49 -6.76
CA VAL A 297 -15.43 -25.12 -5.62
C VAL A 297 -14.11 -24.39 -5.38
N ALA A 298 -13.69 -24.26 -4.12
CA ALA A 298 -12.45 -23.57 -3.80
C ALA A 298 -11.68 -24.28 -2.68
N THR A 299 -10.36 -24.13 -2.71
CA THR A 299 -9.48 -24.48 -1.59
C THR A 299 -8.96 -23.21 -0.92
N SER A 300 -8.48 -23.34 0.31
CA SER A 300 -7.81 -22.26 1.05
C SER A 300 -6.47 -22.76 1.55
N ALA A 301 -5.39 -22.15 1.08
CA ALA A 301 -4.05 -22.41 1.59
C ALA A 301 -3.97 -22.03 3.08
N PHE A 302 -4.63 -20.92 3.45
CA PHE A 302 -4.70 -20.43 4.82
C PHE A 302 -5.28 -21.48 5.77
N TYR A 303 -6.50 -21.98 5.54
CA TYR A 303 -7.08 -23.01 6.41
C TYR A 303 -6.26 -24.32 6.43
N GLY A 304 -5.59 -24.65 5.32
CA GLY A 304 -4.66 -25.78 5.26
C GLY A 304 -3.49 -25.62 6.25
N CYS A 305 -2.90 -24.42 6.32
CA CYS A 305 -1.81 -24.07 7.23
C CYS A 305 -2.22 -24.08 8.72
N TYR A 306 -3.52 -24.02 9.02
CA TYR A 306 -4.09 -24.02 10.37
C TYR A 306 -4.77 -25.35 10.76
N ASN A 307 -4.66 -26.38 9.92
CA ASN A 307 -5.19 -27.70 10.24
C ASN A 307 -4.35 -28.37 11.34
N ALA A 308 -4.87 -28.44 12.56
CA ALA A 308 -4.19 -29.02 13.73
C ALA A 308 -3.80 -30.51 13.55
N THR A 309 -4.46 -31.26 12.66
CA THR A 309 -4.10 -32.65 12.33
C THR A 309 -2.89 -32.77 11.40
N VAL A 310 -2.43 -31.64 10.85
CA VAL A 310 -1.25 -31.52 9.98
C VAL A 310 -0.16 -30.73 10.70
N PHE A 311 -0.53 -29.62 11.32
CA PHE A 311 0.34 -28.70 12.04
C PHE A 311 -0.07 -28.66 13.51
N PRO A 312 0.53 -29.49 14.39
CA PRO A 312 0.24 -29.44 15.82
C PRO A 312 0.50 -28.03 16.39
N ASN A 313 -0.43 -27.52 17.19
CA ASN A 313 -0.44 -26.14 17.69
C ASN A 313 -0.26 -25.12 16.54
N PRO A 314 -1.21 -25.04 15.59
CA PRO A 314 -1.05 -24.25 14.37
C PRO A 314 -0.95 -22.73 14.64
N GLU A 315 -1.50 -22.26 15.75
CA GLU A 315 -1.43 -20.85 16.18
C GLU A 315 -0.02 -20.44 16.62
N ARG A 316 0.86 -21.40 16.94
CA ARG A 316 2.22 -21.12 17.39
C ARG A 316 3.19 -21.07 16.22
N TYR A 317 3.98 -20.00 16.15
CA TYR A 317 5.16 -19.92 15.31
C TYR A 317 6.24 -20.86 15.86
N ASP A 318 6.42 -22.02 15.22
CA ASP A 318 7.43 -23.03 15.59
C ASP A 318 8.19 -23.51 14.35
N PRO A 319 9.32 -22.87 13.99
CA PRO A 319 10.17 -23.33 12.90
C PRO A 319 10.69 -24.75 13.08
N THR A 320 10.89 -25.23 14.32
CA THR A 320 11.45 -26.57 14.56
C THR A 320 10.57 -27.70 14.04
N ARG A 321 9.28 -27.44 13.75
CA ARG A 321 8.38 -28.41 13.10
C ARG A 321 8.84 -28.82 11.69
N TRP A 322 9.65 -27.98 11.05
CA TRP A 322 10.23 -28.23 9.73
C TRP A 322 11.58 -28.97 9.78
N LEU A 323 12.05 -29.29 10.98
CA LEU A 323 13.28 -30.04 11.22
C LEU A 323 12.99 -31.51 11.57
N PRO A 324 13.89 -32.46 11.24
CA PRO A 324 13.78 -33.84 11.73
C PRO A 324 13.80 -33.92 13.27
N PRO A 325 13.07 -34.86 13.90
CA PRO A 325 12.16 -35.85 13.29
C PRO A 325 10.71 -35.35 13.14
N LYS A 326 10.40 -34.10 13.52
CA LYS A 326 9.01 -33.55 13.50
C LYS A 326 8.48 -33.36 12.08
N HIS A 327 9.35 -33.06 11.13
CA HIS A 327 9.00 -32.77 9.75
C HIS A 327 8.33 -33.96 9.06
N THR A 328 7.19 -33.73 8.39
CA THR A 328 6.45 -34.77 7.67
C THR A 328 6.10 -34.35 6.23
N ALA A 329 5.98 -35.32 5.32
CA ALA A 329 5.50 -35.07 3.96
C ALA A 329 4.08 -34.49 3.91
N LYS A 330 3.25 -34.75 4.94
CA LYS A 330 1.91 -34.19 5.06
C LYS A 330 1.97 -32.67 5.26
N MET A 331 2.91 -32.16 6.05
CA MET A 331 3.13 -30.72 6.23
C MET A 331 3.53 -30.06 4.91
N GLU A 332 4.48 -30.64 4.17
CA GLU A 332 4.88 -30.15 2.83
C GLU A 332 3.71 -30.13 1.84
N ALA A 333 2.81 -31.11 1.91
CA ALA A 333 1.63 -31.16 1.04
C ALA A 333 0.63 -30.03 1.32
N HIS A 334 0.55 -29.56 2.58
CA HIS A 334 -0.42 -28.54 3.02
C HIS A 334 0.16 -27.12 3.03
N LEU A 335 1.50 -26.95 3.03
CA LEU A 335 2.13 -25.67 2.80
C LEU A 335 2.07 -25.32 1.30
N GLN A 336 1.10 -24.49 0.92
CA GLN A 336 0.85 -24.10 -0.48
C GLN A 336 0.87 -22.58 -0.72
N PRO A 337 1.87 -21.82 -0.20
CA PRO A 337 1.92 -20.36 -0.35
C PRO A 337 2.08 -19.92 -1.81
N PHE A 338 2.55 -20.81 -2.68
CA PHE A 338 2.78 -20.57 -4.10
C PHE A 338 1.73 -21.24 -5.01
N SER A 339 0.64 -21.76 -4.44
CA SER A 339 -0.33 -22.62 -5.15
C SER A 339 0.35 -23.85 -5.80
N ARG A 340 -0.40 -24.63 -6.59
CA ARG A 340 0.10 -25.80 -7.34
C ARG A 340 -0.58 -25.91 -8.71
N GLY A 341 0.08 -26.59 -9.63
CA GLY A 341 -0.45 -26.90 -10.96
C GLY A 341 -0.29 -25.76 -11.96
N THR A 342 -1.21 -25.65 -12.92
CA THR A 342 -1.10 -24.72 -14.06
C THR A 342 -1.15 -23.23 -13.69
N ARG A 343 -1.48 -22.91 -12.44
CA ARG A 343 -1.53 -21.55 -11.88
C ARG A 343 -0.58 -21.39 -10.68
N GLN A 344 0.47 -22.21 -10.61
CA GLN A 344 1.53 -22.06 -9.61
C GLN A 344 2.28 -20.74 -9.83
N CYS A 345 2.71 -20.11 -8.74
CA CYS A 345 3.48 -18.87 -8.77
C CYS A 345 4.76 -19.04 -9.59
N ILE A 346 4.93 -18.21 -10.62
CA ILE A 346 6.14 -18.18 -11.44
C ILE A 346 7.33 -17.58 -10.69
N GLY A 347 7.08 -16.62 -9.78
CA GLY A 347 8.10 -15.90 -9.02
C GLY A 347 8.65 -16.65 -7.80
N GLN A 348 8.24 -17.91 -7.59
CA GLN A 348 8.58 -18.69 -6.39
C GLN A 348 10.09 -18.74 -6.10
N ASN A 349 10.92 -18.99 -7.12
CA ASN A 349 12.38 -19.10 -6.89
C ASN A 349 12.99 -17.76 -6.49
N LEU A 350 12.56 -16.67 -7.14
CA LEU A 350 13.05 -15.32 -6.85
C LEU A 350 12.68 -14.88 -5.43
N THR A 351 11.41 -14.99 -5.04
CA THR A 351 11.00 -14.61 -3.66
C THR A 351 11.66 -15.48 -2.61
N LEU A 352 11.85 -16.78 -2.84
CA LEU A 352 12.58 -17.64 -1.90
C LEU A 352 14.06 -17.26 -1.78
N ALA A 353 14.70 -16.78 -2.85
CA ALA A 353 16.06 -16.26 -2.80
C ALA A 353 16.11 -14.94 -2.01
N MET A 354 15.24 -13.99 -2.34
CA MET A 354 15.09 -12.72 -1.63
C MET A 354 14.83 -12.92 -0.14
N GLN A 355 13.94 -13.84 0.21
CA GLN A 355 13.59 -14.10 1.61
C GLN A 355 14.77 -14.67 2.40
N ARG A 356 15.54 -15.59 1.81
CA ARG A 356 16.74 -16.14 2.47
C ARG A 356 17.77 -15.06 2.75
N VAL A 357 18.07 -14.23 1.75
CA VAL A 357 19.04 -13.14 1.89
C VAL A 357 18.54 -12.13 2.93
N ALA A 358 17.28 -11.69 2.85
CA ALA A 358 16.74 -10.72 3.79
C ALA A 358 16.68 -11.23 5.24
N ILE A 359 16.22 -12.46 5.47
CA ILE A 359 16.20 -13.05 6.82
C ILE A 359 17.63 -13.20 7.34
N ALA A 360 18.55 -13.74 6.54
CA ALA A 360 19.94 -13.89 6.92
C ALA A 360 20.59 -12.56 7.30
N SER A 361 20.45 -11.55 6.44
CA SER A 361 21.02 -10.21 6.66
C SER A 361 20.42 -9.52 7.88
N VAL A 362 19.09 -9.58 8.08
CA VAL A 362 18.48 -8.95 9.26
C VAL A 362 18.89 -9.67 10.55
N VAL A 363 18.88 -11.00 10.57
CA VAL A 363 19.23 -11.76 11.76
C VAL A 363 20.71 -11.61 12.12
N TYR A 364 21.58 -11.58 11.12
CA TYR A 364 23.02 -11.41 11.31
C TYR A 364 23.39 -10.01 11.82
N ASN A 365 22.71 -8.96 11.33
CA ASN A 365 23.10 -7.56 11.61
C ASN A 365 22.37 -6.90 12.80
N PHE A 366 21.30 -7.51 13.32
CA PHE A 366 20.47 -6.90 14.37
C PHE A 366 20.20 -7.86 15.53
N GLN A 367 19.95 -7.28 16.70
CA GLN A 367 19.49 -7.99 17.90
C GLN A 367 18.09 -7.49 18.26
N PRO A 368 17.07 -8.36 18.36
CA PRO A 368 15.74 -7.96 18.79
C PRO A 368 15.76 -7.62 20.28
N VAL A 369 15.06 -6.55 20.62
CA VAL A 369 14.80 -6.15 22.01
C VAL A 369 13.30 -6.25 22.23
N ALA A 370 12.89 -6.86 23.34
CA ALA A 370 11.49 -6.88 23.73
C ALA A 370 11.06 -5.46 24.11
N VAL A 371 10.05 -4.94 23.42
CA VAL A 371 9.40 -3.67 23.77
C VAL A 371 8.10 -4.02 24.47
N ASP A 372 7.83 -3.40 25.62
CA ASP A 372 6.58 -3.61 26.33
C ASP A 372 5.45 -3.04 25.45
N SER A 373 4.37 -3.80 25.21
CA SER A 373 3.34 -3.38 24.24
C SER A 373 2.63 -2.07 24.64
N THR A 374 2.76 -1.66 25.90
CA THR A 374 2.30 -0.39 26.45
C THR A 374 3.15 0.82 26.03
N GLU A 375 4.38 0.61 25.52
CA GLU A 375 5.26 1.67 25.01
C GLU A 375 5.07 1.96 23.52
N ILE A 376 4.38 1.09 22.78
CA ILE A 376 3.96 1.42 21.41
C ILE A 376 2.80 2.42 21.55
N LYS A 377 3.14 3.71 21.65
CA LYS A 377 2.17 4.79 21.48
C LYS A 377 1.44 4.52 20.16
N THR A 378 0.13 4.35 20.21
CA THR A 378 -0.68 4.38 19.00
C THR A 378 -0.37 5.70 18.31
N ARG A 379 -0.03 5.64 17.01
CA ARG A 379 0.31 6.84 16.26
C ARG A 379 -0.89 7.77 16.31
N GLU A 380 -0.64 9.03 16.61
CA GLU A 380 -1.67 10.04 16.52
C GLU A 380 -2.07 10.20 15.06
N ARG A 381 -3.36 10.15 14.75
CA ARG A 381 -3.83 10.17 13.36
C ARG A 381 -4.50 11.48 13.00
N ILE A 382 -4.18 12.02 11.83
CA ILE A 382 -4.90 13.15 11.23
C ILE A 382 -5.64 12.65 10.00
N LEU A 383 -6.96 12.86 9.97
CA LEU A 383 -7.78 12.55 8.80
C LEU A 383 -7.60 13.63 7.74
N CYS A 384 -7.35 13.26 6.49
CA CYS A 384 -7.03 14.16 5.39
C CYS A 384 -8.09 14.08 4.29
N LEU A 385 -8.80 15.19 4.05
CA LEU A 385 -9.82 15.36 3.03
C LEU A 385 -9.28 16.18 1.84
N HIS A 386 -9.39 15.60 0.64
CA HIS A 386 -8.82 16.16 -0.57
C HIS A 386 -9.70 17.21 -1.25
N GLY A 387 -9.17 18.13 -2.05
CA GLY A 387 -9.99 19.08 -2.83
C GLY A 387 -10.83 18.41 -3.93
N ASP A 388 -11.68 19.14 -4.64
CA ASP A 388 -12.49 18.53 -5.71
C ASP A 388 -11.64 18.09 -6.92
N GLY A 389 -12.11 17.05 -7.63
CA GLY A 389 -11.46 16.58 -8.85
C GLY A 389 -10.15 15.84 -8.61
N THR A 390 -10.01 15.20 -7.45
CA THR A 390 -8.83 14.41 -7.05
C THR A 390 -9.26 13.18 -6.24
N ASN A 391 -8.34 12.45 -5.64
CA ASN A 391 -8.67 11.34 -4.72
C ASN A 391 -7.62 11.22 -3.60
N ALA A 392 -7.84 10.29 -2.65
CA ALA A 392 -6.94 10.06 -1.52
C ALA A 392 -5.48 9.82 -1.95
N MET A 393 -5.26 9.07 -3.04
CA MET A 393 -3.93 8.75 -3.56
C MET A 393 -3.21 10.00 -4.07
N VAL A 394 -3.87 10.81 -4.91
CA VAL A 394 -3.29 12.06 -5.41
C VAL A 394 -3.03 13.02 -4.26
N PHE A 395 -3.93 13.10 -3.27
CA PHE A 395 -3.75 13.98 -2.13
C PHE A 395 -2.58 13.55 -1.23
N ALA A 396 -2.38 12.24 -1.04
CA ALA A 396 -1.19 11.71 -0.36
C ALA A 396 0.10 12.10 -1.09
N ALA A 397 0.11 12.03 -2.43
CA ALA A 397 1.27 12.45 -3.23
C ALA A 397 1.54 13.96 -3.14
N GLN A 398 0.49 14.80 -3.10
CA GLN A 398 0.60 16.25 -2.97
C GLN A 398 1.07 16.67 -1.56
N THR A 399 0.71 15.91 -0.51
CA THR A 399 1.06 16.18 0.89
C THR A 399 2.34 15.47 1.36
N ARG A 400 3.05 14.75 0.50
CA ARG A 400 4.21 13.90 0.85
C ARG A 400 5.24 14.53 1.79
N HIS A 401 5.59 15.80 1.56
CA HIS A 401 6.60 16.49 2.36
C HIS A 401 6.12 16.74 3.78
N LEU A 402 4.85 17.15 3.91
CA LEU A 402 4.17 17.31 5.20
C LEU A 402 4.02 15.96 5.91
N ARG A 403 3.57 14.94 5.18
CA ARG A 403 3.41 13.56 5.70
C ARG A 403 4.70 13.05 6.31
N ARG A 404 5.80 13.04 5.55
CA ARG A 404 7.11 12.54 6.04
C ARG A 404 7.60 13.30 7.27
N ALA A 405 7.38 14.62 7.30
CA ALA A 405 7.80 15.43 8.42
C ALA A 405 6.98 15.12 9.69
N LEU A 406 5.66 14.93 9.58
CA LEU A 406 4.78 14.55 10.70
C LEU A 406 4.99 13.10 11.16
N GLU A 407 5.18 12.15 10.23
CA GLU A 407 5.47 10.74 10.54
C GLU A 407 6.75 10.59 11.37
N SER A 408 7.75 11.44 11.11
CA SER A 408 8.98 11.47 11.91
C SER A 408 8.78 11.90 13.36
N HIS A 409 7.59 12.40 13.72
CA HIS A 409 7.16 12.77 15.06
C HIS A 409 6.03 11.86 15.59
N GLY A 410 5.77 10.71 14.95
CA GLY A 410 4.76 9.76 15.39
C GLY A 410 3.32 10.11 15.00
N ILE A 411 3.12 11.08 14.10
CA ILE A 411 1.80 11.47 13.59
C ILE A 411 1.58 10.86 12.19
N GLU A 412 0.51 10.12 12.02
CA GLU A 412 0.12 9.45 10.78
C GLU A 412 -0.99 10.24 10.05
N LEU A 413 -0.85 10.41 8.73
CA LEU A 413 -1.88 11.02 7.89
C LEU A 413 -2.70 9.91 7.21
N ILE A 414 -4.02 9.92 7.40
CA ILE A 414 -4.95 8.97 6.79
C ILE A 414 -5.80 9.72 5.77
N TYR A 415 -5.85 9.21 4.54
CA TYR A 415 -6.46 9.93 3.42
C TYR A 415 -7.80 9.30 3.05
N ALA A 416 -8.87 10.10 3.12
CA ALA A 416 -10.19 9.66 2.70
C ALA A 416 -10.50 10.11 1.27
N THR A 417 -11.30 9.32 0.57
CA THR A 417 -11.80 9.65 -0.77
C THR A 417 -13.23 10.14 -0.68
N GLY A 418 -13.55 11.23 -1.39
CA GLY A 418 -14.89 11.80 -1.42
C GLY A 418 -15.92 10.81 -2.02
N PRO A 419 -17.20 10.90 -1.62
CA PRO A 419 -18.23 9.93 -2.00
C PRO A 419 -18.75 10.09 -3.44
N PHE A 420 -18.48 11.22 -4.11
CA PHE A 420 -19.05 11.51 -5.43
C PHE A 420 -17.97 11.56 -6.50
N GLU A 421 -18.08 10.69 -7.51
CA GLU A 421 -17.22 10.71 -8.68
C GLU A 421 -17.41 12.01 -9.50
N CYS A 422 -16.33 12.54 -10.06
CA CYS A 422 -16.32 13.73 -10.90
C CYS A 422 -15.16 13.72 -11.91
N ASP A 423 -15.14 14.72 -12.79
CA ASP A 423 -14.02 14.97 -13.68
C ASP A 423 -12.78 15.44 -12.91
N PRO A 424 -11.55 15.22 -13.43
CA PRO A 424 -10.34 15.72 -12.80
C PRO A 424 -10.33 17.25 -12.69
N GLY A 425 -9.72 17.74 -11.61
CA GLY A 425 -9.51 19.16 -11.42
C GLY A 425 -8.48 19.72 -12.42
N TYR A 426 -8.62 21.00 -12.80
CA TYR A 426 -7.75 21.63 -13.80
C TYR A 426 -6.24 21.56 -13.46
N GLY A 427 -5.89 21.57 -12.17
CA GLY A 427 -4.50 21.43 -11.69
C GLY A 427 -4.04 19.97 -11.50
N VAL A 428 -4.96 19.01 -11.62
CA VAL A 428 -4.72 17.57 -11.49
C VAL A 428 -4.41 16.99 -12.86
N SER A 429 -5.17 17.39 -13.88
CA SER A 429 -5.08 16.82 -15.23
C SER A 429 -3.68 16.70 -15.83
N PRO A 430 -2.81 17.74 -15.80
CA PRO A 430 -1.50 17.65 -16.44
C PRO A 430 -0.54 16.61 -15.85
N PHE A 431 -0.81 16.12 -14.64
CA PHE A 431 0.10 15.25 -13.88
C PHE A 431 -0.53 13.95 -13.37
N PHE A 432 -1.86 13.88 -13.32
CA PHE A 432 -2.60 12.81 -12.67
C PHE A 432 -3.85 12.39 -13.45
N ASP A 433 -3.99 12.73 -14.74
CA ASP A 433 -5.20 12.43 -15.54
C ASP A 433 -5.57 10.93 -15.55
N ASP A 434 -4.60 9.98 -15.55
CA ASP A 434 -4.94 8.54 -15.46
C ASP A 434 -4.99 8.01 -14.02
N CYS A 435 -4.90 8.88 -13.00
CA CYS A 435 -5.05 8.50 -11.59
C CYS A 435 -6.52 8.43 -11.15
N GLY A 436 -7.46 8.51 -12.09
CA GLY A 436 -8.89 8.39 -11.83
C GLY A 436 -9.32 6.99 -11.34
N PRO A 437 -10.57 6.83 -10.88
CA PRO A 437 -11.62 7.85 -10.82
C PRO A 437 -11.30 8.99 -9.84
N PHE A 438 -11.83 10.18 -10.12
CA PHE A 438 -11.69 11.38 -9.28
C PHE A 438 -12.99 11.65 -8.55
N TYR A 439 -12.87 12.33 -7.41
CA TYR A 439 -13.96 12.49 -6.48
C TYR A 439 -13.99 13.90 -5.89
N ARG A 440 -15.07 14.15 -5.15
CA ARG A 440 -15.35 15.37 -4.41
C ARG A 440 -16.35 15.07 -3.29
N TRP A 441 -16.60 16.09 -2.47
CA TRP A 441 -17.40 15.96 -1.26
C TRP A 441 -18.86 16.36 -1.43
N CYS A 442 -19.18 17.18 -2.43
CA CYS A 442 -20.54 17.60 -2.73
C CYS A 442 -21.01 17.02 -4.09
N PRO A 443 -22.31 16.69 -4.26
CA PRO A 443 -22.86 16.27 -5.55
C PRO A 443 -22.70 17.33 -6.67
N ASN A 444 -22.85 16.93 -7.95
CA ASN A 444 -22.85 17.87 -9.08
C ASN A 444 -24.16 18.64 -9.10
N ASP A 445 -24.07 19.97 -9.08
CA ASP A 445 -25.16 20.82 -9.53
C ASP A 445 -24.94 21.18 -11.01
N PRO A 446 -25.82 20.75 -11.94
CA PRO A 446 -25.79 21.18 -13.34
C PRO A 446 -25.78 22.71 -13.56
N ARG A 447 -26.10 23.51 -12.53
CA ARG A 447 -26.14 24.98 -12.55
C ARG A 447 -24.81 25.65 -12.21
N ASP A 448 -23.78 24.91 -11.78
CA ASP A 448 -22.44 25.45 -11.52
C ASP A 448 -21.82 26.13 -12.75
N VAL A 449 -22.27 25.77 -13.96
CA VAL A 449 -21.84 26.37 -15.23
C VAL A 449 -22.58 27.68 -15.55
N GLN A 450 -23.75 27.92 -14.96
CA GLN A 450 -24.64 29.05 -15.28
C GLN A 450 -24.57 30.21 -14.28
N GLY A 451 -23.78 30.07 -13.21
CA GLY A 451 -23.68 31.04 -12.12
C GLY A 451 -24.75 30.78 -11.06
N ARG A 452 -24.29 30.46 -9.83
CA ARG A 452 -25.16 30.13 -8.69
C ARG A 452 -25.96 31.33 -8.20
N ASP A 453 -27.20 31.07 -7.82
CA ASP A 453 -28.00 31.93 -6.96
C ASP A 453 -28.09 31.27 -5.57
N PHE A 454 -27.31 31.75 -4.61
CA PHE A 454 -27.22 31.20 -3.25
C PHE A 454 -28.44 31.54 -2.36
N THR A 455 -29.60 31.81 -2.96
CA THR A 455 -30.78 32.35 -2.25
C THR A 455 -31.95 31.37 -2.11
N THR A 456 -31.89 30.18 -2.72
CA THR A 456 -32.97 29.18 -2.68
C THR A 456 -32.65 28.04 -1.72
N GLU A 457 -33.28 28.03 -0.54
CA GLU A 457 -33.00 27.11 0.58
C GLU A 457 -33.30 25.62 0.32
N GLU A 458 -34.18 25.28 -0.63
CA GLU A 458 -34.63 23.89 -0.84
C GLU A 458 -33.59 23.00 -1.53
N ASP A 459 -32.85 23.54 -2.51
CA ASP A 459 -31.84 22.76 -3.26
C ASP A 459 -30.57 22.52 -2.42
N ASP A 460 -30.21 23.49 -1.57
CA ASP A 460 -29.11 23.38 -0.60
C ASP A 460 -29.31 22.19 0.36
N LEU A 461 -30.56 21.87 0.72
CA LEU A 461 -30.86 20.86 1.73
C LEU A 461 -30.58 19.44 1.23
N ALA A 462 -30.95 19.12 -0.01
CA ALA A 462 -30.78 17.80 -0.59
C ALA A 462 -29.31 17.46 -0.86
N GLU A 463 -28.55 18.43 -1.38
CA GLU A 463 -27.10 18.28 -1.58
C GLU A 463 -26.36 18.14 -0.26
N SER A 464 -26.72 18.96 0.72
CA SER A 464 -26.16 18.87 2.08
C SER A 464 -26.48 17.51 2.72
N ALA A 465 -27.65 16.91 2.43
CA ALA A 465 -28.04 15.61 2.96
C ALA A 465 -27.24 14.47 2.32
N ALA A 466 -27.02 14.55 1.00
CA ALA A 466 -26.21 13.57 0.28
C ALA A 466 -24.74 13.62 0.72
N MET A 467 -24.17 14.83 0.87
CA MET A 467 -22.84 15.03 1.44
C MET A 467 -22.75 14.46 2.87
N ALA A 468 -23.74 14.75 3.72
CA ALA A 468 -23.80 14.21 5.08
C ALA A 468 -23.76 12.67 5.09
N ALA A 469 -24.59 12.02 4.27
CA ALA A 469 -24.65 10.56 4.17
C ALA A 469 -23.32 9.96 3.73
N GLY A 470 -22.68 10.51 2.69
CA GLY A 470 -21.38 10.01 2.23
C GLY A 470 -20.25 10.20 3.24
N ILE A 471 -20.29 11.25 4.05
CA ILE A 471 -19.33 11.46 5.15
C ILE A 471 -19.57 10.45 6.29
N ILE A 472 -20.83 10.15 6.63
CA ILE A 472 -21.17 9.13 7.63
C ILE A 472 -20.67 7.76 7.20
N ASP A 473 -20.92 7.36 5.95
CA ASP A 473 -20.45 6.08 5.40
C ASP A 473 -18.92 5.99 5.45
N MET A 474 -18.22 7.07 5.06
CA MET A 474 -16.75 7.15 5.17
C MET A 474 -16.29 6.95 6.62
N PHE A 475 -16.95 7.55 7.61
CA PHE A 475 -16.58 7.37 9.01
C PHE A 475 -16.83 5.95 9.53
N GLU A 476 -17.92 5.29 9.12
CA GLU A 476 -18.18 3.88 9.46
C GLU A 476 -17.15 2.93 8.84
N ASP A 477 -16.74 3.17 7.59
CA ASP A 477 -15.66 2.41 6.95
C ASP A 477 -14.34 2.56 7.73
N LEU A 478 -13.99 3.79 8.13
CA LEU A 478 -12.82 4.06 8.96
C LEU A 478 -12.94 3.40 10.35
N ARG A 479 -14.13 3.36 10.95
CA ARG A 479 -14.37 2.66 12.22
C ARG A 479 -14.04 1.18 12.11
N TYR A 480 -14.48 0.55 11.02
CA TYR A 480 -14.24 -0.87 10.76
C TYR A 480 -12.76 -1.15 10.46
N GLU A 481 -12.11 -0.30 9.68
CA GLU A 481 -10.70 -0.44 9.30
C GLU A 481 -9.75 -0.25 10.49
N PHE A 482 -10.02 0.75 11.35
CA PHE A 482 -9.11 1.17 12.42
C PHE A 482 -9.51 0.67 13.82
N GLY A 483 -10.63 -0.07 13.94
CA GLY A 483 -10.91 -0.97 15.06
C GLY A 483 -11.39 -0.32 16.34
N HIS A 484 -12.71 -0.16 16.46
CA HIS A 484 -13.38 -0.08 17.78
C HIS A 484 -14.16 -1.38 18.02
N ASP A 485 -13.63 -2.25 18.89
CA ASP A 485 -14.44 -3.26 19.56
C ASP A 485 -15.08 -2.59 20.80
N ASP A 486 -16.40 -2.47 20.79
CA ASP A 486 -17.20 -1.90 21.87
C ASP A 486 -16.99 -2.68 23.19
N ALA A 487 -16.31 -2.08 24.17
CA ALA A 487 -16.45 -2.42 25.60
C ALA A 487 -15.99 -1.31 26.56
N ASP A 488 -14.87 -0.63 26.27
CA ASP A 488 -14.22 0.30 27.22
C ASP A 488 -14.10 1.73 26.66
N GLY A 489 -15.23 2.31 26.22
CA GLY A 489 -15.34 3.66 25.65
C GLY A 489 -14.92 4.84 26.55
N GLU A 490 -14.12 4.61 27.59
CA GLU A 490 -13.66 5.62 28.54
C GLU A 490 -12.23 6.12 28.25
N ASN A 491 -11.44 5.45 27.39
CA ASN A 491 -10.02 5.77 27.27
C ASN A 491 -9.56 6.54 26.03
N GLY A 492 -10.44 6.96 25.11
CA GLY A 492 -10.23 8.05 24.12
C GLY A 492 -8.93 8.14 23.31
N ARG A 493 -8.05 7.13 23.36
CA ARG A 493 -6.64 7.23 22.96
C ARG A 493 -6.33 6.70 21.57
N ASP A 494 -7.28 6.02 20.92
CA ASP A 494 -7.02 5.31 19.66
C ASP A 494 -7.74 5.88 18.42
N GLY A 495 -8.33 7.09 18.54
CA GLY A 495 -9.04 7.79 17.46
C GLY A 495 -8.20 8.81 16.65
N PHE A 496 -8.86 9.54 15.74
CA PHE A 496 -8.25 10.66 15.01
C PHE A 496 -8.11 11.89 15.91
N VAL A 497 -6.90 12.41 16.03
CA VAL A 497 -6.60 13.57 16.88
C VAL A 497 -6.85 14.90 16.17
N GLY A 498 -6.84 14.91 14.84
CA GLY A 498 -7.04 16.11 14.04
C GLY A 498 -7.59 15.80 12.66
N ILE A 499 -8.02 16.84 11.96
CA ILE A 499 -8.57 16.76 10.60
C ILE A 499 -7.97 17.86 9.72
N LEU A 500 -7.66 17.52 8.48
CA LEU A 500 -7.01 18.38 7.50
C LEU A 500 -7.84 18.43 6.22
N GLY A 501 -8.14 19.62 5.73
CA GLY A 501 -8.85 19.84 4.47
C GLY A 501 -8.09 20.76 3.53
N PHE A 502 -8.04 20.42 2.24
CA PHE A 502 -7.48 21.25 1.19
C PHE A 502 -8.56 21.79 0.25
N SER A 503 -8.46 23.06 -0.14
CA SER A 503 -9.38 23.69 -1.12
C SER A 503 -10.85 23.58 -0.67
N SER A 504 -11.73 23.04 -1.51
CA SER A 504 -13.15 22.80 -1.18
C SER A 504 -13.36 21.96 0.08
N ALA A 505 -12.48 20.98 0.33
CA ALA A 505 -12.59 20.16 1.53
C ALA A 505 -12.30 20.91 2.83
N ALA A 506 -11.65 22.08 2.79
CA ALA A 506 -11.49 22.91 3.97
C ALA A 506 -12.84 23.42 4.50
N ALA A 507 -13.81 23.71 3.62
CA ALA A 507 -15.17 24.05 4.03
C ALA A 507 -15.88 22.85 4.67
N VAL A 508 -15.67 21.65 4.14
CA VAL A 508 -16.21 20.40 4.72
C VAL A 508 -15.63 20.16 6.11
N VAL A 509 -14.31 20.30 6.27
CA VAL A 509 -13.63 20.19 7.58
C VAL A 509 -14.17 21.22 8.56
N ALA A 510 -14.28 22.49 8.15
CA ALA A 510 -14.84 23.53 9.00
C ALA A 510 -16.30 23.23 9.41
N GLY A 511 -17.09 22.67 8.48
CA GLY A 511 -18.45 22.19 8.76
C GLY A 511 -18.45 21.08 9.81
N ILE A 512 -17.63 20.04 9.64
CA ILE A 512 -17.50 18.92 10.60
C ILE A 512 -17.11 19.44 11.99
N LEU A 513 -16.14 20.34 12.07
CA LEU A 513 -15.73 20.95 13.35
C LEU A 513 -16.88 21.76 13.99
N ALA A 514 -17.65 22.51 13.18
CA ALA A 514 -18.81 23.23 13.68
C ALA A 514 -19.90 22.29 14.22
N VAL A 515 -20.16 21.16 13.55
CA VAL A 515 -21.10 20.14 14.04
C VAL A 515 -20.64 19.53 15.35
N GLN A 516 -19.35 19.22 15.46
CA GLN A 516 -18.73 18.69 16.67
C GLN A 516 -18.90 19.63 17.87
N ASP A 517 -18.64 20.93 17.70
CA ASP A 517 -18.76 21.92 18.78
C ASP A 517 -20.21 22.08 19.28
N ASN A 518 -21.19 21.86 18.40
CA ASN A 518 -22.60 21.92 18.76
C ASN A 518 -23.15 20.60 19.34
N SER A 519 -22.31 19.59 19.54
CA SER A 519 -22.66 18.29 20.14
C SER A 519 -23.84 17.57 19.45
N VAL A 520 -23.90 17.67 18.12
CA VAL A 520 -24.89 16.92 17.32
C VAL A 520 -24.37 15.50 17.11
N GLU A 521 -24.91 14.55 17.87
CA GLU A 521 -24.42 13.15 17.95
C GLU A 521 -24.50 12.39 16.60
N ASP A 522 -25.39 12.78 15.68
CA ASP A 522 -25.65 12.03 14.44
C ASP A 522 -24.53 12.09 13.37
N LEU A 523 -23.63 13.08 13.44
CA LEU A 523 -22.53 13.29 12.47
C LEU A 523 -21.13 13.17 13.09
N CYS A 524 -21.04 13.14 14.42
CA CYS A 524 -19.82 12.90 15.19
C CYS A 524 -20.12 11.87 16.29
N PRO A 525 -20.17 10.57 15.96
CA PRO A 525 -20.14 9.49 16.94
C PRO A 525 -19.08 9.73 18.01
N ALA A 526 -19.41 9.42 19.27
CA ALA A 526 -18.54 9.65 20.43
C ALA A 526 -17.14 9.03 20.33
N TRP A 527 -16.93 8.08 19.41
CA TRP A 527 -15.66 7.38 19.21
C TRP A 527 -14.59 8.19 18.43
N TYR A 528 -14.92 9.33 17.83
CA TYR A 528 -13.93 10.29 17.31
C TYR A 528 -14.30 11.75 17.64
N ARG A 529 -13.34 12.49 18.18
CA ARG A 529 -13.44 13.92 18.47
C ARG A 529 -12.13 14.61 18.08
N PHE A 530 -12.16 15.40 17.01
CA PHE A 530 -10.99 16.13 16.52
C PHE A 530 -10.60 17.22 17.51
N ARG A 531 -9.35 17.20 17.94
CA ARG A 531 -8.78 18.16 18.89
C ARG A 531 -8.29 19.42 18.19
N PHE A 532 -8.02 19.34 16.89
CA PHE A 532 -7.63 20.47 16.06
C PHE A 532 -7.98 20.28 14.57
N GLY A 533 -8.07 21.39 13.84
CA GLY A 533 -8.24 21.44 12.39
C GLY A 533 -7.02 22.00 11.66
N VAL A 534 -6.83 21.59 10.41
CA VAL A 534 -5.84 22.17 9.48
C VAL A 534 -6.54 22.49 8.15
N LEU A 535 -6.59 23.76 7.78
CA LEU A 535 -7.20 24.24 6.55
C LEU A 535 -6.10 24.75 5.62
N ILE A 536 -5.98 24.18 4.43
CA ILE A 536 -4.99 24.64 3.44
C ILE A 536 -5.73 25.19 2.22
N ASN A 537 -5.55 26.49 1.96
CA ASN A 537 -6.14 27.22 0.84
C ASN A 537 -7.66 27.02 0.72
N GLY A 538 -8.36 27.11 1.85
CA GLY A 538 -9.79 26.78 1.92
C GLY A 538 -10.66 27.71 1.07
N THR A 539 -11.72 27.16 0.48
CA THR A 539 -12.68 27.89 -0.36
C THR A 539 -14.08 27.80 0.23
N GLY A 540 -14.84 28.91 0.15
CA GLY A 540 -16.22 29.00 0.66
C GLY A 540 -16.37 29.14 2.19
N PRO A 541 -17.60 29.39 2.68
CA PRO A 541 -17.94 29.30 4.10
C PRO A 541 -17.94 27.82 4.57
N PRO A 542 -18.02 27.55 5.89
CA PRO A 542 -18.20 26.18 6.39
C PRO A 542 -19.39 25.49 5.72
N ALA A 543 -19.21 24.22 5.36
CA ALA A 543 -20.25 23.40 4.74
C ALA A 543 -21.44 23.22 5.71
N ARG A 544 -22.66 23.25 5.17
CA ARG A 544 -23.91 23.06 5.94
C ARG A 544 -24.31 21.59 5.95
N PHE A 545 -24.90 21.14 7.06
CA PHE A 545 -25.45 19.80 7.21
C PHE A 545 -26.92 19.89 7.64
N PRO A 546 -27.88 19.19 6.99
CA PRO A 546 -29.31 19.48 7.11
C PRO A 546 -29.98 18.89 8.36
N THR A 547 -29.30 18.03 9.12
CA THR A 547 -29.73 17.61 10.47
C THR A 547 -29.60 18.73 11.52
N ILE A 548 -29.07 19.88 11.14
CA ILE A 548 -28.95 21.07 11.99
C ILE A 548 -30.17 21.95 11.73
N GLY A 549 -31.12 21.92 12.67
CA GLY A 549 -32.23 22.88 12.70
C GLY A 549 -31.72 24.32 12.60
N GLY A 550 -32.55 25.18 11.99
CA GLY A 550 -32.25 26.57 11.63
C GLY A 550 -31.42 27.35 12.66
N ASP A 551 -30.60 28.24 12.09
CA ASP A 551 -29.46 28.98 12.65
C ASP A 551 -28.15 28.17 12.71
N ALA A 552 -27.25 28.57 11.80
CA ALA A 552 -25.86 28.13 11.74
C ALA A 552 -25.27 28.03 13.16
N GLY A 553 -24.64 26.89 13.44
CA GLY A 553 -23.99 26.57 14.70
C GLY A 553 -23.20 27.75 15.27
N LYS A 554 -23.15 27.83 16.61
CA LYS A 554 -22.53 28.93 17.35
C LYS A 554 -21.27 29.43 16.66
N GLN A 555 -21.30 30.67 16.20
CA GLN A 555 -20.07 31.39 15.88
C GLN A 555 -19.57 32.05 17.16
N PRO A 556 -18.29 31.90 17.50
CA PRO A 556 -17.22 31.27 16.69
C PRO A 556 -17.09 29.73 16.88
N ILE A 557 -16.50 29.01 15.90
CA ILE A 557 -16.01 27.63 16.06
C ILE A 557 -14.83 27.65 17.05
N GLU A 558 -14.91 26.85 18.11
CA GLU A 558 -14.00 26.86 19.27
C GLU A 558 -12.98 25.71 19.25
N VAL A 559 -12.74 25.09 18.09
CA VAL A 559 -11.68 24.10 17.89
C VAL A 559 -10.38 24.77 17.42
N PRO A 560 -9.22 24.53 18.10
CA PRO A 560 -7.91 25.00 17.63
C PRO A 560 -7.67 24.68 16.16
N THR A 561 -7.35 25.69 15.34
CA THR A 561 -7.28 25.50 13.89
C THR A 561 -6.08 26.22 13.28
N LEU A 562 -5.33 25.52 12.44
CA LEU A 562 -4.28 26.09 11.59
C LEU A 562 -4.87 26.41 10.22
N SER A 563 -4.87 27.68 9.81
CA SER A 563 -5.22 28.10 8.46
C SER A 563 -3.96 28.48 7.68
N VAL A 564 -3.71 27.80 6.57
CA VAL A 564 -2.58 28.05 5.66
C VAL A 564 -3.09 28.63 4.37
N VAL A 565 -2.59 29.81 4.00
CA VAL A 565 -3.09 30.57 2.83
C VAL A 565 -1.94 30.96 1.90
N GLY A 566 -2.06 30.60 0.63
CA GLY A 566 -1.18 31.06 -0.43
C GLY A 566 -1.44 32.53 -0.77
N LYS A 567 -0.41 33.39 -0.72
CA LYS A 567 -0.53 34.82 -1.06
C LYS A 567 -0.78 35.08 -2.54
N GLN A 568 -0.43 34.13 -3.40
CA GLN A 568 -0.69 34.18 -4.83
C GLN A 568 -1.90 33.31 -5.22
N ASP A 569 -2.64 32.80 -4.23
CA ASP A 569 -3.85 32.03 -4.47
C ASP A 569 -4.98 32.97 -4.94
N GLN A 570 -5.56 32.65 -6.09
CA GLN A 570 -6.71 33.36 -6.63
C GLN A 570 -7.93 33.33 -5.69
N TRP A 571 -8.00 32.34 -4.80
CA TRP A 571 -9.08 32.16 -3.83
C TRP A 571 -8.73 32.65 -2.41
N GLN A 572 -7.62 33.39 -2.23
CA GLN A 572 -7.19 33.90 -0.91
C GLN A 572 -8.30 34.67 -0.16
N SER A 573 -9.14 35.42 -0.87
CA SER A 573 -10.28 36.15 -0.28
C SER A 573 -11.29 35.21 0.36
N GLN A 574 -11.52 34.03 -0.23
CA GLN A 574 -12.41 33.02 0.32
C GLN A 574 -11.78 32.33 1.53
N SER A 575 -10.48 32.02 1.51
CA SER A 575 -9.81 31.46 2.69
C SER A 575 -9.89 32.41 3.89
N ARG A 576 -9.73 33.71 3.65
CA ARG A 576 -9.90 34.74 4.69
C ARG A 576 -11.33 34.84 5.19
N LEU A 577 -12.33 34.62 4.34
CA LEU A 577 -13.73 34.57 4.73
C LEU A 577 -14.02 33.33 5.59
N LEU A 578 -13.51 32.16 5.20
CA LEU A 578 -13.64 30.93 5.99
C LEU A 578 -13.08 31.12 7.40
N ASN A 579 -11.92 31.76 7.50
CA ASN A 579 -11.26 32.09 8.77
C ASN A 579 -12.10 32.96 9.71
N THR A 580 -13.08 33.74 9.22
CA THR A 580 -13.94 34.53 10.11
C THR A 580 -14.94 33.69 10.89
N SER A 581 -15.09 32.40 10.55
CA SER A 581 -15.98 31.47 11.23
C SER A 581 -15.38 30.85 12.50
N PHE A 582 -14.07 31.04 12.73
CA PHE A 582 -13.33 30.47 13.85
C PHE A 582 -13.06 31.51 14.94
N ASP A 583 -12.87 31.02 16.17
CA ASP A 583 -12.44 31.86 17.27
C ASP A 583 -11.04 32.41 17.01
N ARG A 584 -10.86 33.71 17.20
CA ARG A 584 -9.61 34.40 16.84
C ARG A 584 -8.43 33.98 17.72
N ASP A 585 -8.67 33.59 18.96
CA ASP A 585 -7.63 33.18 19.90
C ASP A 585 -7.19 31.73 19.65
N LEU A 586 -8.03 30.95 18.96
CA LEU A 586 -7.79 29.54 18.61
C LEU A 586 -7.36 29.33 17.15
N LEU A 587 -7.44 30.36 16.32
CA LEU A 587 -7.04 30.33 14.91
C LEU A 587 -5.59 30.82 14.72
N THR A 588 -4.72 29.92 14.27
CA THR A 588 -3.36 30.29 13.81
C THR A 588 -3.33 30.41 12.30
N CYS A 589 -2.93 31.57 11.76
CA CYS A 589 -2.83 31.79 10.32
C CYS A 589 -1.36 31.80 9.84
N LEU A 590 -1.04 30.97 8.85
CA LEU A 590 0.23 31.01 8.13
C LEU A 590 0.01 31.44 6.69
N GLU A 591 0.78 32.42 6.22
CA GLU A 591 0.75 32.86 4.82
C GLU A 591 2.10 32.56 4.16
N PHE A 592 2.06 31.95 2.96
CA PHE A 592 3.24 31.63 2.17
C PHE A 592 3.16 32.27 0.78
N ASP A 593 4.30 32.56 0.15
CA ASP A 593 4.38 33.09 -1.22
C ASP A 593 4.13 31.99 -2.28
N ASN A 594 3.00 31.29 -2.15
CA ASN A 594 2.54 30.20 -2.99
C ASN A 594 1.19 30.55 -3.65
N GLY A 595 0.87 29.85 -4.76
CA GLY A 595 -0.49 29.83 -5.33
C GLY A 595 -1.41 28.82 -4.65
N HIS A 596 -2.45 28.36 -5.37
CA HIS A 596 -3.40 27.35 -4.90
C HIS A 596 -2.81 25.93 -4.90
N LYS A 597 -1.79 25.70 -4.07
CA LYS A 597 -1.07 24.42 -3.93
C LYS A 597 -0.69 24.13 -2.49
N ILE A 598 -0.47 22.85 -2.19
CA ILE A 598 0.05 22.42 -0.90
C ILE A 598 1.51 22.90 -0.75
N PRO A 599 1.89 23.51 0.38
CA PRO A 599 3.27 23.91 0.63
C PRO A 599 4.23 22.71 0.57
N SER A 600 5.30 22.83 -0.21
CA SER A 600 6.26 21.74 -0.48
C SER A 600 7.71 22.12 -0.20
N GLU A 601 8.00 23.40 0.06
CA GLU A 601 9.35 23.85 0.42
C GLU A 601 9.64 23.52 1.87
N ASP A 602 10.82 22.96 2.17
CA ASP A 602 11.21 22.51 3.51
C ASP A 602 10.92 23.55 4.60
N GLY A 603 11.29 24.82 4.38
CA GLY A 603 11.07 25.89 5.35
C GLY A 603 9.59 26.20 5.63
N GLN A 604 8.71 25.97 4.64
CA GLN A 604 7.26 26.14 4.80
C GLN A 604 6.67 24.94 5.54
N VAL A 605 7.07 23.72 5.14
CA VAL A 605 6.63 22.47 5.76
C VAL A 605 7.01 22.42 7.23
N GLN A 606 8.25 22.76 7.59
CA GLN A 606 8.69 22.76 8.99
C GLN A 606 7.91 23.75 9.87
N LYS A 607 7.49 24.91 9.32
CA LYS A 607 6.62 25.85 10.04
C LYS A 607 5.25 25.26 10.31
N MET A 608 4.64 24.61 9.32
CA MET A 608 3.35 23.93 9.49
C MET A 608 3.45 22.82 10.53
N VAL A 609 4.47 21.96 10.41
CA VAL A 609 4.74 20.85 11.35
C VAL A 609 4.88 21.37 12.78
N SER A 610 5.64 22.45 12.98
CA SER A 610 5.81 23.08 14.30
C SER A 610 4.48 23.48 14.94
N VAL A 611 3.59 24.11 14.17
CA VAL A 611 2.26 24.52 14.68
C VAL A 611 1.37 23.30 14.97
N ILE A 612 1.37 22.29 14.10
CA ILE A 612 0.60 21.06 14.30
C ILE A 612 1.07 20.34 15.57
N LEU A 613 2.38 20.22 15.78
CA LEU A 613 2.95 19.60 16.98
C LEU A 613 2.60 20.38 18.26
N ASP A 614 2.54 21.71 18.18
CA ASP A 614 2.11 22.54 19.31
C ASP A 614 0.61 22.32 19.65
N MET A 615 -0.25 22.20 18.63
CA MET A 615 -1.67 21.88 18.81
C MET A 615 -1.88 20.49 19.43
N VAL A 616 -1.14 19.50 18.95
CA VAL A 616 -1.10 18.15 19.53
C VAL A 616 -0.75 18.20 21.02
N ARG A 617 0.37 18.85 21.38
CA ARG A 617 0.84 18.91 22.79
C ARG A 617 -0.13 19.64 23.71
N LYS A 618 -0.68 20.77 23.27
CA LYS A 618 -1.62 21.57 24.07
C LYS A 618 -2.91 20.83 24.36
N THR A 619 -3.36 20.02 23.41
CA THR A 619 -4.60 19.25 23.55
C THR A 619 -4.42 17.99 24.40
N ASP A 620 -3.21 17.41 24.46
CA ASP A 620 -2.86 16.36 25.44
C ASP A 620 -2.86 16.86 26.90
N GLN A 621 -2.34 18.06 27.15
CA GLN A 621 -2.25 18.63 28.51
C GLN A 621 -3.61 18.97 29.12
N CYS A 622 -4.61 19.33 28.31
CA CYS A 622 -5.96 19.61 28.81
C CYS A 622 -6.69 18.36 29.33
N ILE A 623 -6.33 17.17 28.84
CA ILE A 623 -6.98 15.89 29.20
C ILE A 623 -6.42 15.34 30.53
N GLN A 624 -5.17 15.65 30.89
CA GLN A 624 -4.59 15.18 32.15
C GLN A 624 -5.03 15.98 33.40
N VAL A 625 -5.76 17.08 33.20
CA VAL A 625 -6.20 17.99 34.29
C VAL A 625 -7.72 17.88 34.57
N SER A 626 -8.47 17.16 33.72
CA SER A 626 -9.86 16.76 33.95
C SER A 626 -9.94 15.36 34.56
#